data_AF-A0A8S1WED3-F1
#
_entry.id   AF-A0A8S1WED3-F1
#
_cell.length_a   1.000
_cell.length_b   1.000
_cell.length_c   1.000
_cell.angle_alpha   90.00
_cell.angle_beta   90.00
_cell.angle_gamma   90.00
#
_symmetry.space_group_name_H-M   'P 1'
#
loop_
_entity.id
_entity.type
_entity.pdbx_description
1 polymer ?
#
loop_
_entity_poly.entity_id
_entity_poly.type
_entity_poly.pdbx_seq_one_letter_code
_entity_poly.pdbx_strand_id
1 'polypeptide(L)'
;MKKLIFDLNNLETQSKNQESKLSKLFLEFDEIFNKKYDILHPQNPKSNLLLKIRPELFALILEFLDLKTCFRFRLVSGRANICAIITLHQKIKQLHEQSENLEYELNEQQQKYSQDIINQDLLTTQENVQNGLMQLSKVGIDEIRMYQRPPQIISKVISLVCILLDSNIKIYQENWSDCQKILKDPMTLLNKLLQLQIDNISDQQLKLLQAIHNVEAQQVQNISSSCYGFYLYLQSIVEIRESKYYIIKNQKLNLEKQIKSNKNLIKKLQQITK
;
A
#
# COMPACT_ATOMS: atom_id res chain seq x y z
N MET A 1 -13.72 -13.18 -3.55
CA MET A 1 -14.61 -12.84 -4.68
C MET A 1 -16.06 -12.55 -4.24
N LYS A 2 -16.76 -13.48 -3.56
CA LYS A 2 -18.16 -13.27 -3.12
C LYS A 2 -18.38 -12.05 -2.20
N LYS A 3 -17.46 -11.79 -1.27
CA LYS A 3 -17.50 -10.61 -0.37
C LYS A 3 -17.34 -9.28 -1.14
N LEU A 4 -16.45 -9.25 -2.12
CA LEU A 4 -16.21 -8.08 -2.97
C LEU A 4 -17.41 -7.74 -3.87
N ILE A 5 -18.09 -8.77 -4.39
CA ILE A 5 -19.34 -8.61 -5.15
C ILE A 5 -20.46 -8.10 -4.25
N PHE A 6 -20.54 -8.60 -3.02
CA PHE A 6 -21.51 -8.13 -2.02
C PHE A 6 -21.27 -6.67 -1.64
N ASP A 7 -20.02 -6.27 -1.42
CA ASP A 7 -19.65 -4.89 -1.08
C ASP A 7 -19.91 -3.94 -2.27
N LEU A 8 -19.63 -4.38 -3.51
CA LEU A 8 -19.96 -3.62 -4.72
C LEU A 8 -21.47 -3.43 -4.91
N ASN A 9 -22.27 -4.48 -4.71
CA ASN A 9 -23.73 -4.39 -4.79
C ASN A 9 -24.31 -3.49 -3.69
N ASN A 10 -23.74 -3.50 -2.49
CA ASN A 10 -24.12 -2.59 -1.41
C ASN A 10 -23.80 -1.14 -1.75
N LEU A 11 -22.62 -0.86 -2.31
CA LEU A 11 -22.24 0.48 -2.76
C LEU A 11 -23.15 0.97 -3.91
N GLU A 12 -23.50 0.10 -4.86
CA GLU A 12 -24.41 0.44 -5.94
C GLU A 12 -25.83 0.74 -5.43
N THR A 13 -26.28 -0.02 -4.43
CA THR A 13 -27.58 0.20 -3.77
C THR A 13 -27.58 1.51 -2.97
N GLN A 14 -26.49 1.83 -2.29
CA GLN A 14 -26.31 3.11 -1.60
C GLN A 14 -26.30 4.29 -2.59
N SER A 15 -25.62 4.14 -3.73
CA SER A 15 -25.58 5.14 -4.79
C SER A 15 -26.97 5.40 -5.38
N LYS A 16 -27.73 4.35 -5.71
CA LYS A 16 -29.12 4.47 -6.21
C LYS A 16 -30.05 5.12 -5.17
N ASN A 17 -29.87 4.81 -3.89
CA ASN A 17 -30.62 5.45 -2.82
C ASN A 17 -30.27 6.93 -2.64
N GLN A 18 -29.01 7.32 -2.83
CA GLN A 18 -28.58 8.72 -2.84
C GLN A 18 -29.13 9.47 -4.06
N GLU A 19 -29.12 8.87 -5.25
CA GLU A 19 -29.72 9.44 -6.46
C GLU A 19 -31.23 9.67 -6.30
N SER A 20 -31.95 8.72 -5.70
CA SER A 20 -33.37 8.86 -5.42
C SER A 20 -33.65 9.98 -4.41
N LYS A 21 -32.84 10.10 -3.35
CA LYS A 21 -32.94 11.19 -2.37
C LYS A 21 -32.66 12.55 -3.00
N LEU A 22 -31.63 12.66 -3.83
CA LEU A 22 -31.29 13.89 -4.54
C LEU A 22 -32.39 14.27 -5.55
N SER A 23 -32.96 13.30 -6.25
CA SER A 23 -34.06 13.54 -7.19
C SER A 23 -35.31 14.04 -6.47
N LYS A 24 -35.61 13.50 -5.28
CA LYS A 24 -36.71 13.99 -4.42
C LYS A 24 -36.45 15.40 -3.91
N LEU A 25 -35.24 15.67 -3.41
CA LEU A 25 -34.86 17.02 -2.96
C LEU A 25 -34.90 18.04 -4.10
N PHE A 26 -34.53 17.63 -5.32
CA PHE A 26 -34.60 18.48 -6.50
C PHE A 26 -36.05 18.79 -6.88
N LEU A 27 -36.94 17.79 -6.86
CA LEU A 27 -38.37 17.98 -7.12
C LEU A 27 -39.03 18.86 -6.05
N GLU A 28 -38.74 18.63 -4.76
CA GLU A 28 -39.23 19.46 -3.66
C GLU A 28 -38.72 20.90 -3.75
N PHE A 29 -37.45 21.08 -4.13
CA PHE A 29 -36.88 22.39 -4.38
C PHE A 29 -37.56 23.10 -5.56
N ASP A 30 -37.78 22.39 -6.67
CA ASP A 30 -38.49 22.94 -7.83
C ASP A 30 -39.94 23.32 -7.47
N GLU A 31 -40.65 22.49 -6.71
CA GLU A 31 -42.03 22.79 -6.27
C GLU A 31 -42.08 24.01 -5.34
N ILE A 32 -41.18 24.11 -4.36
CA ILE A 32 -41.10 25.25 -3.43
C ILE A 32 -40.69 26.53 -4.16
N PHE A 33 -39.73 26.42 -5.08
CA PHE A 33 -39.26 27.52 -5.90
C PHE A 33 -40.36 28.04 -6.83
N ASN A 34 -41.07 27.14 -7.52
CA ASN A 34 -42.16 27.50 -8.42
C ASN A 34 -43.36 28.11 -7.65
N LYS A 35 -43.79 27.52 -6.53
CA LYS A 35 -44.88 28.08 -5.70
C LYS A 35 -44.57 29.47 -5.19
N LYS A 36 -43.35 29.72 -4.70
CA LYS A 36 -42.99 31.03 -4.12
C LYS A 36 -42.71 32.08 -5.21
N TYR A 37 -42.29 31.65 -6.40
CA TYR A 37 -41.99 32.53 -7.52
C TYR A 37 -43.23 33.01 -8.27
N ASP A 38 -44.20 32.11 -8.52
CA ASP A 38 -45.47 32.46 -9.15
C ASP A 38 -46.29 33.45 -8.29
N ILE A 39 -46.13 33.37 -6.96
CA ILE A 39 -46.74 34.32 -6.00
C ILE A 39 -46.10 35.70 -6.09
N LEU A 40 -44.80 35.80 -6.38
CA LEU A 40 -44.07 37.07 -6.32
C LEU A 40 -43.97 37.78 -7.68
N HIS A 41 -43.94 37.04 -8.81
CA HIS A 41 -43.64 37.62 -10.13
C HIS A 41 -44.40 36.94 -11.28
N PRO A 42 -45.72 37.17 -11.41
CA PRO A 42 -46.59 36.46 -12.36
C PRO A 42 -46.37 36.77 -13.86
N GLN A 43 -45.41 37.62 -14.23
CA GLN A 43 -45.28 38.20 -15.59
C GLN A 43 -43.88 38.05 -16.23
N ASN A 44 -42.97 37.23 -15.69
CA ASN A 44 -41.58 37.14 -16.22
C ASN A 44 -41.18 35.72 -16.66
N PRO A 45 -40.74 35.50 -17.92
CA PRO A 45 -40.37 34.19 -18.41
C PRO A 45 -39.01 33.68 -17.88
N LYS A 46 -38.93 32.35 -17.77
CA LYS A 46 -37.94 31.52 -17.04
C LYS A 46 -36.46 31.70 -17.42
N SER A 47 -36.12 32.40 -18.50
CA SER A 47 -34.76 32.44 -19.07
C SER A 47 -33.76 33.31 -18.28
N ASN A 48 -34.23 34.20 -17.40
CA ASN A 48 -33.36 35.10 -16.61
C ASN A 48 -33.13 34.66 -15.15
N LEU A 49 -33.61 33.47 -14.76
CA LEU A 49 -33.64 33.04 -13.35
C LEU A 49 -32.37 32.36 -12.85
N LEU A 50 -31.67 31.60 -13.69
CA LEU A 50 -30.34 31.04 -13.37
C LEU A 50 -29.30 32.16 -13.11
N LEU A 51 -29.53 33.36 -13.65
CA LEU A 51 -28.74 34.56 -13.38
C LEU A 51 -29.04 35.22 -12.03
N LYS A 52 -30.01 34.74 -11.25
CA LYS A 52 -30.36 35.30 -9.93
C LYS A 52 -30.13 34.35 -8.75
N ILE A 53 -29.65 33.12 -9.00
CA ILE A 53 -29.23 32.23 -7.91
C ILE A 53 -28.08 32.90 -7.16
N ARG A 54 -28.28 33.13 -5.85
CA ARG A 54 -27.27 33.74 -4.98
C ARG A 54 -26.00 32.86 -4.97
N PRO A 55 -24.80 33.46 -5.01
CA PRO A 55 -23.53 32.73 -4.98
C PRO A 55 -23.46 31.72 -3.82
N GLU A 56 -24.06 32.04 -2.67
CA GLU A 56 -24.12 31.17 -1.50
C GLU A 56 -24.86 29.84 -1.75
N LEU A 57 -25.97 29.88 -2.50
CA LEU A 57 -26.79 28.70 -2.78
C LEU A 57 -26.09 27.77 -3.79
N PHE A 58 -25.37 28.37 -4.74
CA PHE A 58 -24.56 27.63 -5.71
C PHE A 58 -23.33 27.01 -5.04
N ALA A 59 -22.72 27.69 -4.07
CA ALA A 59 -21.63 27.16 -3.25
C ALA A 59 -22.08 25.94 -2.42
N LEU A 60 -23.26 26.01 -1.79
CA LEU A 60 -23.86 24.87 -1.08
C LEU A 60 -24.14 23.68 -2.00
N ILE A 61 -24.74 23.92 -3.18
CA ILE A 61 -25.00 22.85 -4.17
C ILE A 61 -23.70 22.16 -4.62
N LEU A 62 -22.59 22.88 -4.70
CA LEU A 62 -21.29 22.35 -5.07
C LEU A 62 -20.55 21.63 -3.93
N GLU A 63 -20.86 21.95 -2.67
CA GLU A 63 -20.40 21.17 -1.52
C GLU A 63 -20.94 19.73 -1.57
N PHE A 64 -22.11 19.55 -2.20
CA PHE A 64 -22.76 18.25 -2.40
C PHE A 64 -22.46 17.59 -3.76
N LEU A 65 -21.82 18.28 -4.71
CA LEU A 65 -21.52 17.75 -6.05
C LEU A 65 -20.03 17.44 -6.21
N ASP A 66 -19.71 16.18 -6.48
CA ASP A 66 -18.35 15.77 -6.84
C ASP A 66 -17.87 16.49 -8.12
N LEU A 67 -16.58 16.83 -8.21
CA LEU A 67 -15.95 17.55 -9.32
C LEU A 67 -16.29 16.91 -10.68
N LYS A 68 -16.37 15.58 -10.70
CA LYS A 68 -16.75 14.78 -11.87
C LYS A 68 -18.16 15.10 -12.37
N THR A 69 -19.08 15.43 -11.47
CA THR A 69 -20.46 15.83 -11.77
C THR A 69 -20.49 17.26 -12.30
N CYS A 70 -19.70 18.16 -11.70
CA CYS A 70 -19.54 19.54 -12.18
C CYS A 70 -18.96 19.63 -13.60
N PHE A 71 -18.01 18.75 -13.95
CA PHE A 71 -17.47 18.66 -15.32
C PHE A 71 -18.41 17.97 -16.31
N ARG A 72 -19.27 17.05 -15.85
CA ARG A 72 -20.31 16.41 -16.69
C ARG A 72 -21.44 17.36 -17.03
N PHE A 73 -21.77 18.28 -16.13
CA PHE A 73 -22.51 19.49 -16.48
C PHE A 73 -21.60 20.36 -17.34
N ARG A 74 -21.56 20.07 -18.65
CA ARG A 74 -20.98 20.92 -19.71
C ARG A 74 -21.21 22.37 -19.28
N LEU A 75 -20.17 23.11 -18.88
CA LEU A 75 -20.30 24.39 -18.18
C LEU A 75 -20.93 25.43 -19.12
N VAL A 76 -22.27 25.45 -19.21
CA VAL A 76 -23.03 26.31 -20.14
C VAL A 76 -23.11 27.76 -19.62
N SER A 77 -22.69 28.03 -18.38
CA SER A 77 -22.74 29.37 -17.80
C SER A 77 -21.38 29.83 -17.25
N GLY A 78 -21.04 31.11 -17.48
CA GLY A 78 -19.83 31.72 -16.96
C GLY A 78 -19.70 31.64 -15.43
N ARG A 79 -20.83 31.54 -14.71
CA ARG A 79 -20.85 31.37 -13.25
C ARG A 79 -20.44 29.98 -12.80
N ALA A 80 -20.85 28.94 -13.53
CA ALA A 80 -20.41 27.58 -13.23
C ALA A 80 -18.90 27.44 -13.45
N ASN A 81 -18.33 28.14 -14.46
CA ASN A 81 -16.89 28.18 -14.69
C ASN A 81 -16.15 28.89 -13.54
N ILE A 82 -16.63 30.05 -13.09
CA ILE A 82 -16.07 30.77 -11.92
C ILE A 82 -16.12 29.89 -10.66
N CYS A 83 -17.24 29.20 -10.41
CA CYS A 83 -17.35 28.30 -9.26
C CYS A 83 -16.43 27.09 -9.36
N ALA A 84 -16.30 26.46 -10.53
CA ALA A 84 -15.36 25.37 -10.74
C ALA A 84 -13.91 25.82 -10.46
N ILE A 85 -13.55 27.03 -10.91
CA ILE A 85 -12.26 27.65 -10.61
C ILE A 85 -12.07 27.83 -9.09
N ILE A 86 -13.07 28.35 -8.37
CA ILE A 86 -13.00 28.53 -6.91
C ILE A 86 -12.82 27.17 -6.19
N THR A 87 -13.62 26.16 -6.54
CA THR A 87 -13.52 24.82 -5.94
C THR A 87 -12.17 24.16 -6.25
N LEU A 88 -11.64 24.33 -7.46
CA LEU A 88 -10.31 23.84 -7.83
C LEU A 88 -9.21 24.52 -7.00
N HIS A 89 -9.27 25.84 -6.81
CA HIS A 89 -8.32 26.56 -5.96
C HIS A 89 -8.37 26.10 -4.50
N GLN A 90 -9.58 25.90 -3.94
CA GLN A 90 -9.74 25.33 -2.61
C GLN A 90 -9.12 23.94 -2.50
N LYS A 91 -9.32 23.09 -3.51
CA LYS A 91 -8.73 21.74 -3.52
C LYS A 91 -7.21 21.75 -3.65
N ILE A 92 -6.66 22.66 -4.46
CA ILE A 92 -5.20 22.88 -4.56
C ILE A 92 -4.64 23.32 -3.21
N LYS A 93 -5.30 24.26 -2.52
CA LYS A 93 -4.88 24.72 -1.18
C LYS A 93 -4.88 23.58 -0.16
N GLN A 94 -5.95 22.78 -0.11
CA GLN A 94 -6.02 21.59 0.75
C GLN A 94 -4.88 20.59 0.45
N LEU A 95 -4.58 20.33 -0.82
CA LEU A 95 -3.49 19.42 -1.21
C LEU A 95 -2.12 19.98 -0.82
N HIS A 96 -1.91 21.29 -0.90
CA HIS A 96 -0.68 21.94 -0.44
C HIS A 96 -0.48 21.75 1.06
N GLU A 97 -1.50 22.06 1.85
CA GLU A 97 -1.50 21.90 3.31
C GLU A 97 -1.25 20.43 3.72
N GLN A 98 -1.91 19.49 3.04
CA GLN A 98 -1.64 18.06 3.22
C GLN A 98 -0.20 17.67 2.88
N SER A 99 0.39 18.24 1.82
CA SER A 99 1.78 17.91 1.45
C SER A 99 2.77 18.47 2.46
N GLU A 100 2.52 19.67 2.98
CA GLU A 100 3.37 20.32 3.97
C GLU A 100 3.34 19.57 5.31
N ASN A 101 2.16 19.12 5.76
CA ASN A 101 2.04 18.29 6.96
C ASN A 101 2.82 16.96 6.83
N LEU A 102 2.73 16.29 5.67
CA LEU A 102 3.50 15.07 5.41
C LEU A 102 5.02 15.32 5.37
N GLU A 103 5.45 16.48 4.86
CA GLU A 103 6.87 16.88 4.87
C GLU A 103 7.36 17.17 6.29
N TYR A 104 6.52 17.78 7.13
CA TYR A 104 6.82 17.96 8.55
C TYR A 104 6.96 16.62 9.28
N GLU A 105 6.00 15.70 9.11
CA GLU A 105 6.07 14.35 9.69
C GLU A 105 7.33 13.60 9.24
N LEU A 106 7.69 13.70 7.96
CA LEU A 106 8.90 13.10 7.41
C LEU A 106 10.17 13.67 8.07
N ASN A 107 10.22 14.99 8.29
CA ASN A 107 11.36 15.65 8.94
C ASN A 107 11.44 15.35 10.44
N GLU A 108 10.31 15.30 11.13
CA GLU A 108 10.24 14.96 12.55
C GLU A 108 10.68 13.51 12.79
N GLN A 109 10.25 12.59 11.91
CA GLN A 109 10.76 11.23 11.87
C GLN A 109 12.29 11.26 11.71
N GLN A 110 12.82 11.93 10.68
CA GLN A 110 14.27 12.04 10.45
C GLN A 110 15.06 12.55 11.66
N GLN A 111 14.52 13.52 12.42
CA GLN A 111 15.18 14.11 13.59
C GLN A 111 15.11 13.23 14.84
N LYS A 112 14.00 12.51 15.05
CA LYS A 112 13.90 11.51 16.14
C LYS A 112 14.89 10.35 15.97
N TYR A 113 15.47 10.19 14.79
CA TYR A 113 16.47 9.18 14.48
C TYR A 113 17.90 9.72 14.69
N SER A 114 18.41 9.65 15.91
CA SER A 114 19.87 9.68 16.13
C SER A 114 20.49 8.53 15.33
N GLN A 115 21.42 8.82 14.41
CA GLN A 115 21.94 7.82 13.46
C GLN A 115 22.61 6.60 14.13
N ASP A 116 23.01 6.70 15.39
CA ASP A 116 23.92 5.74 16.04
C ASP A 116 23.26 4.41 16.46
N ILE A 117 21.99 4.42 16.90
CA ILE A 117 21.30 3.19 17.36
C ILE A 117 20.93 2.29 16.16
N ILE A 118 20.55 2.91 15.04
CA ILE A 118 20.18 2.21 13.80
C ILE A 118 21.41 1.61 13.12
N ASN A 119 22.53 2.34 13.11
CA ASN A 119 23.75 1.85 12.47
C ASN A 119 24.22 0.56 13.15
N GLN A 120 24.19 0.48 14.48
CA GLN A 120 24.60 -0.74 15.20
C GLN A 120 23.66 -1.92 14.96
N ASP A 121 22.34 -1.74 15.08
CA ASP A 121 21.38 -2.83 14.84
C ASP A 121 21.42 -3.31 13.38
N LEU A 122 21.57 -2.38 12.42
CA LEU A 122 21.66 -2.73 11.01
C LEU A 122 22.97 -3.44 10.66
N LEU A 123 24.11 -2.93 11.17
CA LEU A 123 25.43 -3.53 10.95
C LEU A 123 25.47 -4.95 11.51
N THR A 124 25.04 -5.14 12.76
CA THR A 124 25.02 -6.46 13.40
C THR A 124 24.14 -7.44 12.63
N THR A 125 22.97 -7.00 12.15
CA THR A 125 22.09 -7.90 11.40
C THR A 125 22.60 -8.19 9.99
N GLN A 126 23.27 -7.23 9.33
CA GLN A 126 23.95 -7.45 8.05
C GLN A 126 25.14 -8.40 8.18
N GLU A 127 25.91 -8.28 9.25
CA GLU A 127 26.98 -9.22 9.59
C GLU A 127 26.41 -10.62 9.81
N ASN A 128 25.29 -10.77 10.52
CA ASN A 128 24.64 -12.06 10.72
C ASN A 128 24.16 -12.70 9.40
N VAL A 129 23.61 -11.92 8.48
CA VAL A 129 23.27 -12.39 7.11
C VAL A 129 24.53 -12.90 6.40
N GLN A 130 25.62 -12.14 6.43
CA GLN A 130 26.88 -12.53 5.80
C GLN A 130 27.46 -13.79 6.45
N ASN A 131 27.46 -13.87 7.77
CA ASN A 131 27.92 -15.03 8.53
C ASN A 131 27.13 -16.29 8.16
N GLY A 132 25.80 -16.19 8.04
CA GLY A 132 24.95 -17.28 7.59
C GLY A 132 25.33 -17.76 6.19
N LEU A 133 25.56 -16.84 5.25
CA LEU A 133 25.98 -17.17 3.88
C LEU A 133 27.38 -17.77 3.80
N MET A 134 28.33 -17.29 4.62
CA MET A 134 29.70 -17.83 4.66
C MET A 134 29.75 -19.28 5.15
N GLN A 135 28.79 -19.70 5.97
CA GLN A 135 28.69 -21.09 6.44
C GLN A 135 28.11 -22.04 5.38
N LEU A 136 27.54 -21.52 4.30
CA LEU A 136 27.00 -22.34 3.22
C LEU A 136 28.11 -22.80 2.29
N SER A 137 28.30 -24.11 2.21
CA SER A 137 29.23 -24.74 1.28
C SER A 137 28.48 -25.56 0.24
N LYS A 138 29.03 -25.68 -0.97
CA LYS A 138 28.44 -26.53 -2.03
C LYS A 138 28.27 -27.96 -1.56
N VAL A 139 29.31 -28.50 -0.92
CA VAL A 139 29.35 -29.87 -0.41
C VAL A 139 28.24 -30.09 0.62
N GLY A 140 28.10 -29.19 1.60
CA GLY A 140 27.05 -29.32 2.61
C GLY A 140 25.63 -29.13 2.05
N ILE A 141 25.44 -28.30 1.03
CA ILE A 141 24.16 -28.21 0.32
C ILE A 141 23.84 -29.52 -0.41
N ASP A 142 24.84 -30.12 -1.05
CA ASP A 142 24.69 -31.43 -1.72
C ASP A 142 24.39 -32.55 -0.72
N GLU A 143 25.06 -32.58 0.44
CA GLU A 143 24.77 -33.52 1.53
C GLU A 143 23.33 -33.41 2.00
N ILE A 144 22.85 -32.18 2.27
CA ILE A 144 21.47 -31.92 2.66
C ILE A 144 20.51 -32.41 1.57
N ARG A 145 20.81 -32.16 0.29
CA ARG A 145 19.97 -32.60 -0.82
C ARG A 145 19.86 -34.12 -0.91
N MET A 146 20.92 -34.86 -0.57
CA MET A 146 20.96 -36.32 -0.70
C MET A 146 20.09 -37.07 0.32
N TYR A 147 19.56 -36.40 1.35
CA TYR A 147 18.63 -37.06 2.27
C TYR A 147 17.43 -37.62 1.51
N GLN A 148 17.18 -38.92 1.63
CA GLN A 148 15.94 -39.54 1.16
C GLN A 148 14.77 -39.20 2.08
N ARG A 149 15.05 -39.12 3.39
CA ARG A 149 14.12 -38.74 4.45
C ARG A 149 14.84 -37.81 5.42
N PRO A 150 14.83 -36.49 5.19
CA PRO A 150 15.55 -35.55 6.04
C PRO A 150 14.95 -35.53 7.46
N PRO A 151 15.77 -35.29 8.50
CA PRO A 151 15.28 -34.94 9.82
C PRO A 151 14.28 -33.78 9.74
N GLN A 152 13.22 -33.81 10.56
CA GLN A 152 12.13 -32.83 10.51
C GLN A 152 12.62 -31.38 10.62
N ILE A 153 13.63 -31.14 11.45
CA ILE A 153 14.25 -29.82 11.64
C ILE A 153 14.89 -29.32 10.33
N ILE A 154 15.67 -30.16 9.64
CA ILE A 154 16.28 -29.81 8.34
C ILE A 154 15.19 -29.54 7.31
N SER A 155 14.21 -30.44 7.21
CA SER A 155 13.10 -30.31 6.27
C SER A 155 12.38 -28.97 6.45
N LYS A 156 12.13 -28.57 7.70
CA LYS A 156 11.48 -27.29 8.03
C LYS A 156 12.33 -26.09 7.62
N VAL A 157 13.62 -26.06 7.98
CA VAL A 157 14.52 -24.95 7.63
C VAL A 157 14.62 -24.79 6.11
N ILE A 158 14.86 -25.89 5.38
CA ILE A 158 14.98 -25.85 3.92
C ILE A 158 13.66 -25.47 3.24
N SER A 159 12.52 -25.93 3.76
CA SER A 159 11.22 -25.51 3.25
C SER A 159 11.02 -24.00 3.34
N LEU A 160 11.45 -23.39 4.46
CA LEU A 160 11.40 -21.93 4.63
C LEU A 160 12.33 -21.20 3.64
N VAL A 161 13.54 -21.73 3.38
CA VAL A 161 14.43 -21.20 2.33
C VAL A 161 13.76 -21.24 0.95
N CYS A 162 13.07 -22.34 0.63
CA CYS A 162 12.39 -22.48 -0.65
C CYS A 162 11.27 -21.44 -0.81
N ILE A 163 10.46 -21.20 0.24
CA ILE A 163 9.40 -20.18 0.25
C ILE A 163 9.97 -18.76 0.10
N LEU A 164 11.11 -18.52 0.74
CA LEU A 164 11.80 -17.24 0.63
C LEU A 164 12.16 -16.94 -0.83
N LEU A 165 12.62 -17.95 -1.56
CA LEU A 165 13.05 -17.83 -2.96
C LEU A 165 11.89 -17.89 -3.96
N ASP A 166 10.83 -18.62 -3.65
CA ASP A 166 9.63 -18.73 -4.48
C ASP A 166 8.37 -18.84 -3.61
N SER A 167 7.59 -17.76 -3.62
CA SER A 167 6.33 -17.64 -2.87
C SER A 167 5.24 -18.62 -3.31
N ASN A 168 5.37 -19.25 -4.48
CA ASN A 168 4.38 -20.18 -5.00
C ASN A 168 4.53 -21.60 -4.40
N ILE A 169 5.62 -21.86 -3.68
CA ILE A 169 5.88 -23.15 -3.06
C ILE A 169 5.02 -23.28 -1.81
N LYS A 170 4.16 -24.30 -1.80
CA LYS A 170 3.32 -24.62 -0.64
C LYS A 170 4.12 -25.43 0.38
N ILE A 171 3.85 -25.22 1.66
CA ILE A 171 4.40 -26.05 2.74
C ILE A 171 3.53 -27.29 2.89
N TYR A 172 3.99 -28.42 2.39
CA TYR A 172 3.49 -29.73 2.79
C TYR A 172 4.67 -30.58 3.23
N GLN A 173 4.48 -31.43 4.25
CA GLN A 173 5.52 -32.34 4.75
C GLN A 173 6.06 -33.27 3.65
N GLU A 174 5.33 -33.43 2.55
CA GLU A 174 5.69 -34.27 1.39
C GLU A 174 6.48 -33.51 0.30
N ASN A 175 6.71 -32.20 0.43
CA ASN A 175 7.34 -31.38 -0.64
C ASN A 175 8.87 -31.43 -0.67
N TRP A 176 9.47 -32.44 -0.05
CA TRP A 176 10.94 -32.59 -0.04
C TRP A 176 11.51 -32.72 -1.46
N SER A 177 10.81 -33.41 -2.36
CA SER A 177 11.24 -33.53 -3.76
C SER A 177 11.35 -32.17 -4.47
N ASP A 178 10.48 -31.21 -4.12
CA ASP A 178 10.53 -29.86 -4.69
C ASP A 178 11.66 -29.04 -4.07
N CYS A 179 11.91 -29.20 -2.78
CA CYS A 179 13.08 -28.64 -2.11
C CYS A 179 14.38 -29.15 -2.76
N GLN A 180 14.46 -30.46 -3.03
CA GLN A 180 15.62 -31.07 -3.70
C GLN A 180 15.87 -30.50 -5.10
N LYS A 181 14.82 -30.10 -5.84
CA LYS A 181 14.99 -29.44 -7.15
C LYS A 181 15.68 -28.09 -7.01
N ILE A 182 15.38 -27.33 -5.95
CA ILE A 182 16.00 -26.03 -5.66
C ILE A 182 17.44 -26.22 -5.19
N LEU A 183 17.67 -27.22 -4.33
CA LEU A 183 19.01 -27.56 -3.85
C LEU A 183 19.90 -28.20 -4.94
N LYS A 184 19.33 -28.66 -6.06
CA LYS A 184 20.04 -29.40 -7.13
C LYS A 184 21.19 -28.59 -7.73
N ASP A 185 21.07 -27.28 -7.77
CA ASP A 185 22.12 -26.38 -8.22
C ASP A 185 22.51 -25.43 -7.08
N PRO A 186 23.51 -25.81 -6.25
CA PRO A 186 23.98 -25.00 -5.13
C PRO A 186 24.48 -23.63 -5.54
N MET A 187 25.08 -23.47 -6.73
CA MET A 187 25.60 -22.17 -7.19
C MET A 187 24.47 -21.22 -7.51
N THR A 188 23.47 -21.70 -8.25
CA THR A 188 22.29 -20.89 -8.56
C THR A 188 21.52 -20.53 -7.28
N LEU A 189 21.42 -21.46 -6.32
CA LEU A 189 20.82 -21.20 -5.01
C LEU A 189 21.54 -20.07 -4.26
N LEU A 190 22.87 -20.17 -4.12
CA LEU A 190 23.68 -19.17 -3.41
C LEU A 190 23.59 -17.79 -4.08
N ASN A 191 23.65 -17.75 -5.42
CA ASN A 191 23.48 -16.51 -6.17
C ASN A 191 22.11 -15.88 -5.93
N LYS A 192 21.03 -16.69 -5.88
CA LYS A 192 19.69 -16.20 -5.57
C LYS A 192 19.60 -15.62 -4.15
N LEU A 193 20.24 -16.27 -3.17
CA LEU A 193 20.27 -15.77 -1.78
C LEU A 193 21.09 -14.48 -1.66
N LEU A 194 22.19 -14.35 -2.41
CA LEU A 194 23.01 -13.13 -2.45
C LEU A 194 22.28 -11.96 -3.12
N GLN A 195 21.49 -12.23 -4.17
CA GLN A 195 20.75 -11.22 -4.92
C GLN A 195 19.36 -10.92 -4.30
N LEU A 196 18.99 -11.60 -3.23
CA LEU A 196 17.68 -11.46 -2.63
C LEU A 196 17.49 -10.06 -2.05
N GLN A 197 16.46 -9.37 -2.53
CA GLN A 197 16.07 -8.08 -1.99
C GLN A 197 15.04 -8.29 -0.88
N ILE A 198 15.45 -7.99 0.36
CA ILE A 198 14.60 -8.10 1.56
C ILE A 198 13.31 -7.25 1.42
N ASP A 199 13.38 -6.15 0.67
CA ASP A 199 12.24 -5.28 0.37
C ASP A 199 11.14 -5.97 -0.48
N ASN A 200 11.49 -7.00 -1.25
CA ASN A 200 10.55 -7.71 -2.12
C ASN A 200 9.81 -8.86 -1.41
N ILE A 201 10.18 -9.17 -0.16
CA ILE A 201 9.51 -10.20 0.62
C ILE A 201 8.11 -9.69 1.01
N SER A 202 7.09 -10.44 0.62
CA SER A 202 5.71 -10.12 0.97
C SER A 202 5.41 -10.40 2.45
N ASP A 203 4.45 -9.69 3.03
CA ASP A 203 4.05 -9.91 4.43
C ASP A 203 3.47 -11.32 4.66
N GLN A 204 2.90 -11.94 3.62
CA GLN A 204 2.45 -13.33 3.67
C GLN A 204 3.63 -14.30 3.78
N GLN A 205 4.68 -14.10 2.99
CA GLN A 205 5.92 -14.88 3.13
C GLN A 205 6.54 -14.67 4.51
N LEU A 206 6.64 -13.42 4.97
CA LEU A 206 7.23 -13.10 6.28
C LEU A 206 6.55 -13.86 7.42
N LYS A 207 5.21 -13.92 7.44
CA LYS A 207 4.45 -14.71 8.43
C LYS A 207 4.78 -16.19 8.42
N LEU A 208 5.08 -16.76 7.26
CA LEU A 208 5.52 -18.15 7.16
C LEU A 208 6.96 -18.31 7.68
N LEU A 209 7.84 -17.36 7.34
CA LEU A 209 9.24 -17.35 7.76
C LEU A 209 9.42 -17.19 9.27
N GLN A 210 8.51 -16.49 9.95
CA GLN A 210 8.49 -16.38 11.43
C GLN A 210 8.42 -17.75 12.14
N ALA A 211 8.02 -18.83 11.44
CA ALA A 211 8.09 -20.19 11.98
C ALA A 211 9.52 -20.65 12.31
N ILE A 212 10.55 -19.92 11.85
CA ILE A 212 11.96 -20.13 12.19
C ILE A 212 12.24 -19.92 13.67
N HIS A 213 11.52 -19.02 14.36
CA HIS A 213 11.69 -18.79 15.80
C HIS A 213 11.34 -20.01 16.67
N ASN A 214 10.54 -20.94 16.12
CA ASN A 214 10.19 -22.19 16.79
C ASN A 214 11.23 -23.30 16.56
N VAL A 215 12.38 -22.98 15.96
CA VAL A 215 13.47 -23.92 15.69
C VAL A 215 14.66 -23.52 16.55
N GLU A 216 15.18 -24.46 17.34
CA GLU A 216 16.35 -24.19 18.18
C GLU A 216 17.65 -24.24 17.38
N ALA A 217 18.38 -23.12 17.36
CA ALA A 217 19.67 -22.95 16.69
C ALA A 217 20.67 -24.10 16.94
N GLN A 218 20.84 -24.48 18.22
CA GLN A 218 21.78 -25.53 18.63
C GLN A 218 21.41 -26.89 18.04
N GLN A 219 20.12 -27.21 17.96
CA GLN A 219 19.66 -28.47 17.38
C GLN A 219 19.98 -28.54 15.88
N VAL A 220 19.82 -27.44 15.15
CA VAL A 220 20.17 -27.37 13.72
C VAL A 220 21.67 -27.55 13.54
N GLN A 221 22.48 -26.83 14.33
CA GLN A 221 23.94 -26.87 14.24
C GLN A 221 24.51 -28.26 14.53
N ASN A 222 23.97 -28.96 15.52
CA ASN A 222 24.38 -30.33 15.86
C ASN A 222 24.10 -31.34 14.75
N ILE A 223 23.12 -31.07 13.87
CA ILE A 223 22.76 -31.96 12.77
C ILE A 223 23.55 -31.62 11.51
N SER A 224 23.65 -30.34 11.14
CA SER A 224 24.36 -29.92 9.93
C SER A 224 24.79 -28.45 10.01
N SER A 225 26.09 -28.22 9.87
CA SER A 225 26.68 -26.88 9.80
C SER A 225 26.12 -26.06 8.63
N SER A 226 25.96 -26.67 7.44
CA SER A 226 25.38 -25.97 6.29
C SER A 226 23.87 -25.70 6.46
N CYS A 227 23.12 -26.56 7.16
CA CYS A 227 21.74 -26.26 7.50
C CYS A 227 21.64 -25.11 8.52
N TYR A 228 22.61 -25.01 9.41
CA TYR A 228 22.71 -23.92 10.37
C TYR A 228 23.00 -22.57 9.70
N GLY A 229 23.83 -22.54 8.65
CA GLY A 229 24.00 -21.35 7.81
C GLY A 229 22.68 -20.85 7.20
N PHE A 230 21.84 -21.76 6.69
CA PHE A 230 20.49 -21.39 6.20
C PHE A 230 19.59 -20.87 7.32
N TYR A 231 19.63 -21.50 8.49
CA TYR A 231 18.88 -21.05 9.67
C TYR A 231 19.28 -19.62 10.07
N LEU A 232 20.57 -19.33 10.21
CA LEU A 232 21.07 -18.01 10.56
C LEU A 232 20.66 -16.94 9.54
N TYR A 233 20.77 -17.27 8.26
CA TYR A 233 20.36 -16.37 7.18
C TYR A 233 18.85 -16.05 7.25
N LEU A 234 18.00 -17.07 7.43
CA LEU A 234 16.55 -16.89 7.57
C LEU A 234 16.19 -16.08 8.80
N GLN A 235 16.79 -16.40 9.95
CA GLN A 235 16.56 -15.68 11.19
C GLN A 235 16.93 -14.20 11.03
N SER A 236 18.11 -13.92 10.45
CA SER A 236 18.57 -12.55 10.22
C SER A 236 17.64 -11.77 9.30
N ILE A 237 17.09 -12.40 8.25
CA ILE A 237 16.10 -11.74 7.37
C ILE A 237 14.83 -11.36 8.14
N VAL A 238 14.32 -12.26 8.97
CA VAL A 238 13.12 -12.00 9.78
C VAL A 238 13.40 -10.86 10.76
N GLU A 239 14.54 -10.90 11.44
CA GLU A 239 14.97 -9.83 12.35
C GLU A 239 15.12 -8.48 11.65
N ILE A 240 15.69 -8.44 10.43
CA ILE A 240 15.73 -7.19 9.63
C ILE A 240 14.32 -6.69 9.36
N ARG A 241 13.42 -7.57 8.91
CA ARG A 241 12.04 -7.19 8.56
C ARG A 241 11.22 -6.70 9.75
N GLU A 242 11.52 -7.19 10.95
CA GLU A 242 10.90 -6.80 12.21
C GLU A 242 11.60 -5.62 12.90
N SER A 243 12.83 -5.31 12.48
CA SER A 243 13.60 -4.21 13.05
C SER A 243 12.88 -2.88 12.91
N LYS A 244 13.07 -2.01 13.92
CA LYS A 244 12.56 -0.63 13.89
C LYS A 244 13.04 0.10 12.63
N TYR A 245 14.29 -0.14 12.24
CA TYR A 245 14.88 0.41 11.02
C TYR A 245 14.02 0.14 9.78
N TYR A 246 13.64 -1.12 9.56
CA TYR A 246 12.91 -1.51 8.36
C TYR A 246 11.48 -0.94 8.34
N ILE A 247 10.81 -0.97 9.48
CA ILE A 247 9.46 -0.39 9.65
C ILE A 247 9.49 1.11 9.30
N ILE A 248 10.44 1.84 9.88
CA ILE A 248 10.64 3.27 9.66
C ILE A 248 10.99 3.57 8.20
N LYS A 249 11.92 2.80 7.60
CA LYS A 249 12.32 2.93 6.20
C LYS A 249 11.10 2.82 5.27
N ASN A 250 10.22 1.85 5.51
CA ASN A 250 9.00 1.68 4.72
C ASN A 250 7.97 2.79 4.94
N GLN A 251 7.82 3.29 6.17
CA GLN A 251 6.95 4.44 6.46
C GLN A 251 7.43 5.68 5.69
N LYS A 252 8.74 5.98 5.76
CA LYS A 252 9.37 7.07 4.99
C LYS A 252 9.13 6.94 3.49
N LEU A 253 9.36 5.75 2.92
CA LEU A 253 9.13 5.50 1.50
C LEU A 253 7.66 5.74 1.10
N ASN A 254 6.70 5.39 1.97
CA ASN A 254 5.29 5.63 1.73
C ASN A 254 4.95 7.13 1.77
N LEU A 255 5.46 7.86 2.77
CA LEU A 255 5.29 9.31 2.87
C LEU A 255 5.85 10.02 1.62
N GLU A 256 7.05 9.66 1.18
CA GLU A 256 7.67 10.22 -0.03
C GLU A 256 6.83 9.96 -1.30
N LYS A 257 6.25 8.77 -1.43
CA LYS A 257 5.34 8.43 -2.54
C LYS A 257 4.07 9.29 -2.50
N GLN A 258 3.49 9.49 -1.33
CA GLN A 258 2.29 10.32 -1.15
C GLN A 258 2.58 11.80 -1.49
N ILE A 259 3.68 12.35 -0.98
CA ILE A 259 4.13 13.72 -1.29
C ILE A 259 4.33 13.88 -2.80
N LYS A 260 5.00 12.94 -3.45
CA LYS A 260 5.21 12.96 -4.91
C LYS A 260 3.90 12.90 -5.69
N SER A 261 2.96 12.06 -5.26
CA SER A 261 1.62 11.98 -5.86
C SER A 261 0.87 13.30 -5.73
N ASN A 262 0.85 13.90 -4.54
CA ASN A 262 0.18 15.18 -4.28
C ASN A 262 0.81 16.31 -5.11
N LYS A 263 2.13 16.40 -5.17
CA LYS A 263 2.84 17.38 -6.01
C LYS A 263 2.48 17.23 -7.50
N ASN A 264 2.33 16.00 -7.99
CA ASN A 264 1.91 15.75 -9.36
C ASN A 264 0.44 16.15 -9.61
N LEU A 265 -0.46 15.87 -8.66
CA LEU A 265 -1.87 16.29 -8.74
C LEU A 265 -2.00 17.81 -8.72
N ILE A 266 -1.28 18.50 -7.83
CA ILE A 266 -1.23 19.96 -7.77
C ILE A 266 -0.81 20.54 -9.12
N LYS A 267 0.28 20.04 -9.72
CA LYS A 267 0.74 20.50 -11.05
C LYS A 267 -0.33 20.33 -12.12
N LYS A 268 -1.04 19.20 -12.14
CA LYS A 268 -2.13 18.94 -13.09
C LYS A 268 -3.31 19.88 -12.88
N LEU A 269 -3.71 20.10 -11.63
CA LEU A 269 -4.82 20.99 -11.31
C LEU A 269 -4.47 22.44 -11.68
N GLN A 270 -3.26 22.91 -11.38
CA GLN A 270 -2.77 24.25 -11.78
C GLN A 270 -2.75 24.48 -13.30
N GLN A 271 -2.56 23.43 -14.10
CA GLN A 271 -2.64 23.53 -15.56
C GLN A 271 -4.09 23.70 -16.05
N ILE A 272 -5.08 23.15 -15.34
CA ILE A 272 -6.51 23.28 -15.68
C ILE A 272 -7.03 24.67 -15.29
N THR A 273 -6.46 25.28 -14.27
CA THR A 273 -6.87 26.61 -13.78
C THR A 273 -6.28 27.79 -14.57
N LYS A 274 -5.29 27.54 -15.44
CA LYS A 274 -4.72 28.53 -16.36
C LYS A 274 -5.56 28.64 -17.63
#